data_AF-A0A5P9C840-F1
#
_entry.id   AF-A0A5P9C840-F1
#
_cell.length_a   1.000
_cell.length_b   1.000
_cell.length_c   1.000
_cell.angle_alpha   90.00
_cell.angle_beta   90.00
_cell.angle_gamma   90.00
#
_symmetry.space_group_name_H-M   'P 1'
#
loop_
_entity.id
_entity.type
_entity.pdbx_description
1 polymer ?
#
loop_
_entity_poly.entity_id
_entity_poly.type
_entity_poly.pdbx_seq_one_letter_code
_entity_poly.pdbx_strand_id
1 'polypeptide(L)'
;MQQQPSVRPAHTALVVMGVSGSGKSDISQAVATALGWRHIEADHFHPAENVARMRAGIPLSDADRRQWLDALCEQMQAAQAAGEGFVLACSALKGAYRERLRGAVAGLQFAHLHIDHATALQRVGARPGHFMPTSLVDSQFATLESPADEPLVQVLDARQSRQALVEQITAWVRRDLPETDAGDAAGILETEIDSANQEAQLGAEPIYEGRVARLFDRLTDGLMAALMAFMVVAVFANVVLRYVFGTGWPGAEELSRLAFVWLVFVGVASSMRRGELMTFRMIRDRFPVLAQRLLDSLSWILVAGASLLSAWGAWNQVQFGWGNVSTVVGYPVVLAMFPVLASMLVLAILAFVQLINLWRRIPERSLNRALAE
;
A
#
# COMPACT_ATOMS: atom_id res chain seq x y z
N MET A 1 -22.84 29.89 44.13
CA MET A 1 -22.04 29.84 42.89
C MET A 1 -21.09 28.66 43.01
N GLN A 2 -21.48 27.48 42.53
CA GLN A 2 -20.56 26.36 42.38
C GLN A 2 -20.12 26.36 40.91
N GLN A 3 -18.83 26.61 40.69
CA GLN A 3 -18.20 26.57 39.37
C GLN A 3 -18.25 25.12 38.86
N GLN A 4 -18.83 24.94 37.68
CA GLN A 4 -18.78 23.67 36.95
C GLN A 4 -17.33 23.30 36.65
N PRO A 5 -16.94 22.03 36.77
CA PRO A 5 -15.63 21.58 36.31
C PRO A 5 -15.54 21.79 34.79
N SER A 6 -14.53 22.54 34.36
CA SER A 6 -14.22 22.76 32.95
C SER A 6 -13.86 21.42 32.29
N VAL A 7 -14.82 20.80 31.60
CA VAL A 7 -14.58 19.63 30.75
C VAL A 7 -13.64 20.09 29.64
N ARG A 8 -12.38 19.65 29.66
CA ARG A 8 -11.47 19.82 28.53
C ARG A 8 -12.09 19.09 27.34
N PRO A 9 -12.25 19.71 26.15
CA PRO A 9 -12.74 18.99 24.99
C PRO A 9 -11.76 17.85 24.68
N ALA A 10 -12.29 16.64 24.50
CA ALA A 10 -11.51 15.50 24.04
C ALA A 10 -10.83 15.90 22.73
N HIS A 11 -9.50 15.76 22.65
CA HIS A 11 -8.74 16.14 21.47
C HIS A 11 -9.01 15.12 20.34
N THR A 12 -10.06 15.34 19.55
CA THR A 12 -10.47 14.46 18.44
C THR A 12 -9.97 14.94 17.08
N ALA A 13 -8.94 15.79 17.05
CA ALA A 13 -8.50 16.49 15.85
C ALA A 13 -6.98 16.37 15.66
N LEU A 14 -6.55 15.70 14.59
CA LEU A 14 -5.15 15.47 14.27
C LEU A 14 -4.80 15.95 12.85
N VAL A 15 -3.64 16.59 12.71
CA VAL A 15 -2.99 16.83 11.41
C VAL A 15 -1.73 15.99 11.31
N VAL A 16 -1.61 15.17 10.26
CA VAL A 16 -0.36 14.48 9.91
C VAL A 16 0.37 15.32 8.86
N MET A 17 1.53 15.85 9.23
CA MET A 17 2.29 16.80 8.43
C MET A 17 3.71 16.36 8.05
N GLY A 18 4.32 17.10 7.13
CA GLY A 18 5.67 16.83 6.60
C GLY A 18 5.80 17.09 5.11
N VAL A 19 7.01 16.95 4.58
CA VAL A 19 7.33 17.16 3.15
C VAL A 19 6.83 16.01 2.26
N SER A 20 6.81 16.21 0.95
CA SER A 20 6.53 15.16 -0.03
C SER A 20 7.54 14.02 0.13
N GLY A 21 7.07 12.78 0.00
CA GLY A 21 7.88 11.59 0.26
C GLY A 21 7.95 11.14 1.73
N SER A 22 7.44 11.92 2.71
CA SER A 22 7.42 11.51 4.12
C SER A 22 6.39 10.42 4.44
N GLY A 23 5.38 10.22 3.59
CA GLY A 23 4.34 9.19 3.79
C GLY A 23 3.04 9.67 4.44
N LYS A 24 2.80 10.99 4.52
CA LYS A 24 1.60 11.59 5.14
C LYS A 24 0.29 10.89 4.79
N SER A 25 -0.05 10.73 3.52
CA SER A 25 -1.35 10.16 3.10
C SER A 25 -1.54 8.72 3.60
N ASP A 26 -0.48 7.91 3.53
CA ASP A 26 -0.54 6.52 3.99
C ASP A 26 -0.69 6.42 5.52
N ILE A 27 0.14 7.18 6.26
CA ILE A 27 0.11 7.18 7.73
C ILE A 27 -1.19 7.80 8.25
N SER A 28 -1.64 8.93 7.70
CA SER A 28 -2.88 9.59 8.11
C SER A 28 -4.10 8.71 7.88
N GLN A 29 -4.19 8.01 6.74
CA GLN A 29 -5.28 7.08 6.47
C GLN A 29 -5.28 5.94 7.48
N ALA A 30 -4.12 5.33 7.73
CA ALA A 30 -3.99 4.24 8.69
C ALA A 30 -4.34 4.67 10.13
N VAL A 31 -3.91 5.86 10.54
CA VAL A 31 -4.25 6.43 11.85
C VAL A 31 -5.75 6.75 11.94
N ALA A 32 -6.35 7.32 10.89
CA ALA A 32 -7.79 7.60 10.85
C ALA A 32 -8.60 6.31 11.04
N THR A 33 -8.25 5.25 10.30
CA THR A 33 -8.86 3.92 10.43
C THR A 33 -8.70 3.38 11.85
N ALA A 34 -7.50 3.43 12.44
CA ALA A 34 -7.24 2.91 13.78
C ALA A 34 -7.95 3.69 14.92
N LEU A 35 -8.38 4.92 14.66
CA LEU A 35 -9.13 5.75 15.60
C LEU A 35 -10.64 5.78 15.32
N GLY A 36 -11.10 5.20 14.21
CA GLY A 36 -12.48 5.35 13.74
C GLY A 36 -12.83 6.80 13.36
N TRP A 37 -11.83 7.58 12.96
CA TRP A 37 -11.97 9.00 12.64
C TRP A 37 -12.08 9.23 11.14
N ARG A 38 -12.70 10.34 10.77
CA ARG A 38 -12.79 10.77 9.37
C ARG A 38 -11.42 11.15 8.83
N HIS A 39 -11.02 10.56 7.70
CA HIS A 39 -9.83 10.98 6.98
C HIS A 39 -10.13 12.16 6.04
N ILE A 40 -9.24 13.14 6.00
CA ILE A 40 -9.31 14.29 5.10
C ILE A 40 -7.96 14.43 4.39
N GLU A 41 -7.95 14.33 3.07
CA GLU A 41 -6.75 14.56 2.24
C GLU A 41 -6.72 16.01 1.75
N ALA A 42 -5.79 16.81 2.27
CA ALA A 42 -5.74 18.24 2.00
C ALA A 42 -5.49 18.57 0.53
N ASP A 43 -4.75 17.72 -0.18
CA ASP A 43 -4.41 17.96 -1.59
C ASP A 43 -5.65 17.97 -2.50
N HIS A 44 -6.76 17.34 -2.10
CA HIS A 44 -8.04 17.37 -2.83
C HIS A 44 -8.73 18.74 -2.82
N PHE A 45 -8.35 19.63 -1.90
CA PHE A 45 -8.96 20.95 -1.75
C PHE A 45 -8.16 22.05 -2.48
N HIS A 46 -7.11 21.69 -3.22
CA HIS A 46 -6.39 22.65 -4.03
C HIS A 46 -7.23 23.13 -5.22
N PRO A 47 -7.30 24.45 -5.49
CA PRO A 47 -7.83 24.97 -6.74
C PRO A 47 -7.10 24.37 -7.95
N ALA A 48 -7.81 24.23 -9.08
CA ALA A 48 -7.24 23.64 -10.29
C ALA A 48 -5.96 24.35 -10.77
N GLU A 49 -5.86 25.66 -10.58
CA GLU A 49 -4.68 26.46 -10.89
C GLU A 49 -3.45 26.04 -10.05
N ASN A 50 -3.64 25.81 -8.75
CA ASN A 50 -2.56 25.35 -7.86
C ASN A 50 -2.09 23.96 -8.25
N VAL A 51 -3.02 23.06 -8.58
CA VAL A 51 -2.68 21.72 -9.08
C VAL A 51 -1.88 21.81 -10.39
N ALA A 52 -2.28 22.67 -11.33
CA ALA A 52 -1.56 22.88 -12.58
C ALA A 52 -0.13 23.40 -12.36
N ARG A 53 0.05 24.38 -11.47
CA ARG A 53 1.38 24.91 -11.12
C ARG A 53 2.28 23.86 -10.48
N MET A 54 1.76 23.08 -9.52
CA MET A 54 2.52 22.00 -8.91
C MET A 54 2.88 20.90 -9.92
N ARG A 55 1.98 20.54 -10.84
CA ARG A 55 2.29 19.60 -11.93
C ARG A 55 3.38 20.12 -12.86
N ALA A 56 3.44 21.44 -13.08
CA ALA A 56 4.51 22.10 -13.82
C ALA A 56 5.82 22.26 -13.01
N GLY A 57 5.89 21.79 -11.77
CA GLY A 57 7.05 21.95 -10.89
C GLY A 57 7.25 23.37 -10.36
N ILE A 58 6.24 24.22 -10.48
CA ILE A 58 6.28 25.60 -10.01
C ILE A 58 5.78 25.62 -8.56
N PRO A 59 6.62 26.06 -7.59
CA PRO A 59 6.19 26.14 -6.20
C PRO A 59 5.07 27.18 -6.03
N LEU A 60 4.14 26.88 -5.12
CA LEU A 60 3.08 27.82 -4.75
C LEU A 60 3.64 28.88 -3.79
N SER A 61 3.12 30.09 -3.87
CA SER A 61 3.35 31.17 -2.92
C SER A 61 2.39 31.09 -1.72
N ASP A 62 2.58 31.94 -0.73
CA ASP A 62 1.67 32.04 0.41
C ASP A 62 0.29 32.57 -0.02
N ALA A 63 0.26 33.48 -1.00
CA ALA A 63 -0.98 34.02 -1.56
C ALA A 63 -1.83 32.93 -2.22
N ASP A 64 -1.19 32.02 -2.96
CA ASP A 64 -1.82 30.89 -3.66
C ASP A 64 -2.44 29.88 -2.68
N ARG A 65 -1.84 29.73 -1.49
CA ARG A 65 -2.29 28.77 -0.47
C ARG A 65 -3.43 29.28 0.40
N ARG A 66 -3.75 30.58 0.40
CA ARG A 66 -4.80 31.16 1.25
C ARG A 66 -6.15 30.48 1.06
N GLN A 67 -6.65 30.44 -0.18
CA GLN A 67 -7.94 29.82 -0.49
C GLN A 67 -7.98 28.34 -0.13
N TRP A 68 -6.87 27.63 -0.35
CA TRP A 68 -6.74 26.23 0.03
C TRP A 68 -6.82 26.04 1.55
N LEU A 69 -6.06 26.82 2.32
CA LEU A 69 -6.10 26.77 3.78
C LEU A 69 -7.49 27.12 4.34
N ASP A 70 -8.20 28.05 3.70
CA ASP A 70 -9.57 28.42 4.08
C ASP A 70 -10.54 27.25 3.90
N ALA A 71 -10.48 26.58 2.75
CA ALA A 71 -11.26 25.37 2.52
C ALA A 71 -10.96 24.27 3.56
N LEU A 72 -9.70 24.10 3.97
CA LEU A 72 -9.35 23.15 5.03
C LEU A 72 -9.93 23.54 6.39
N CYS A 73 -9.87 24.83 6.75
CA CYS A 73 -10.46 25.34 7.98
C CYS A 73 -11.97 25.05 8.03
N GLU A 74 -12.69 25.30 6.95
CA GLU A 74 -14.12 25.00 6.83
C GLU A 74 -14.42 23.51 7.02
N GLN A 75 -13.64 22.62 6.39
CA GLN A 75 -13.84 21.17 6.53
C GLN A 75 -13.58 20.67 7.95
N MET A 76 -12.52 21.16 8.60
CA MET A 76 -12.19 20.80 9.98
C MET A 76 -13.26 21.30 10.96
N GLN A 77 -13.76 22.53 10.76
CA GLN A 77 -14.84 23.09 11.57
C GLN A 77 -16.16 22.32 11.38
N ALA A 78 -16.46 21.89 10.15
CA ALA A 78 -17.63 21.07 9.87
C ALA A 78 -17.56 19.71 10.57
N ALA A 79 -16.40 19.04 10.55
CA ALA A 79 -16.19 17.78 11.27
C ALA A 79 -16.34 17.97 12.79
N GLN A 80 -15.74 19.03 13.34
CA GLN A 80 -15.85 19.34 14.77
C GLN A 80 -17.31 19.65 15.17
N ALA A 81 -18.05 20.40 14.35
CA ALA A 81 -19.46 20.72 14.60
C ALA A 81 -20.37 19.48 14.54
N ALA A 82 -20.00 18.47 13.75
CA ALA A 82 -20.68 17.17 13.71
C ALA A 82 -20.34 16.26 14.91
N GLY A 83 -19.39 16.67 15.77
CA GLY A 83 -18.89 15.84 16.86
C GLY A 83 -18.02 14.67 16.39
N GLU A 84 -17.55 14.70 15.14
CA GLU A 84 -16.72 13.66 14.53
C GLU A 84 -15.23 13.94 14.78
N GLY A 85 -14.48 12.91 15.15
CA GLY A 85 -13.02 12.98 15.13
C GLY A 85 -12.47 12.96 13.71
N PHE A 86 -11.36 13.64 13.46
CA PHE A 86 -10.75 13.70 12.12
C PHE A 86 -9.22 13.64 12.13
N VAL A 87 -8.69 13.08 11.04
CA VAL A 87 -7.26 13.10 10.71
C VAL A 87 -7.08 13.77 9.35
N LEU A 88 -6.36 14.89 9.34
CA LEU A 88 -6.03 15.65 8.13
C LEU A 88 -4.61 15.32 7.67
N ALA A 89 -4.44 14.83 6.44
CA ALA A 89 -3.13 14.78 5.79
C ALA A 89 -2.83 16.15 5.17
N CYS A 90 -1.87 16.91 5.68
CA CYS A 90 -1.57 18.26 5.17
C CYS A 90 -0.08 18.58 5.30
N SER A 91 0.52 19.20 4.29
CA SER A 91 1.95 19.56 4.34
C SER A 91 2.29 20.52 5.49
N ALA A 92 1.43 21.52 5.75
CA ALA A 92 1.50 22.47 6.88
C ALA A 92 2.91 22.99 7.22
N LEU A 93 3.69 23.33 6.19
CA LEU A 93 5.15 23.51 6.30
C LEU A 93 5.58 24.77 7.08
N LYS A 94 4.78 25.84 7.08
CA LYS A 94 5.07 27.09 7.80
C LYS A 94 4.30 27.21 9.11
N GLY A 95 4.89 27.87 10.11
CA GLY A 95 4.25 28.18 11.39
C GLY A 95 2.94 28.94 11.22
N ALA A 96 2.92 29.95 10.33
CA ALA A 96 1.71 30.72 10.02
C ALA A 96 0.56 29.85 9.46
N TYR A 97 0.87 28.77 8.74
CA TYR A 97 -0.16 27.83 8.26
C TYR A 97 -0.71 27.00 9.41
N ARG A 98 0.17 26.50 10.27
CA ARG A 98 -0.22 25.72 11.46
C ARG A 98 -1.04 26.56 12.44
N GLU A 99 -0.67 27.82 12.66
CA GLU A 99 -1.45 28.76 13.47
C GLU A 99 -2.84 29.01 12.90
N ARG A 100 -2.98 29.19 11.58
CA ARG A 100 -4.29 29.34 10.94
C ARG A 100 -5.16 28.10 11.18
N LEU A 101 -4.61 26.90 11.02
CA LEU A 101 -5.33 25.64 11.27
C LEU A 101 -5.70 25.48 12.75
N ARG A 102 -4.80 25.80 13.69
CA ARG A 102 -5.09 25.81 15.14
C ARG A 102 -6.17 26.84 15.51
N GLY A 103 -6.22 27.97 14.82
CA GLY A 103 -7.25 28.97 15.00
C GLY A 103 -8.65 28.50 14.57
N ALA A 104 -8.71 27.53 13.65
CA ALA A 104 -9.97 26.96 13.18
C ALA A 104 -10.54 25.89 14.12
N VAL A 105 -9.68 25.06 14.73
CA VAL A 105 -10.05 23.97 15.64
C VAL A 105 -9.24 24.01 16.91
N ALA A 106 -9.91 24.25 18.04
CA ALA A 106 -9.28 24.24 19.36
C ALA A 106 -8.76 22.85 19.71
N GLY A 107 -7.52 22.78 20.21
CA GLY A 107 -6.91 21.52 20.60
C GLY A 107 -6.37 20.67 19.44
N LEU A 108 -6.22 21.25 18.24
CA LEU A 108 -5.64 20.58 17.08
C LEU A 108 -4.21 20.09 17.36
N GLN A 109 -4.00 18.79 17.22
CA GLN A 109 -2.71 18.11 17.38
C GLN A 109 -1.99 17.97 16.03
N PHE A 110 -0.65 17.97 16.02
CA PHE A 110 0.16 17.75 14.82
C PHE A 110 1.13 16.58 15.00
N ALA A 111 1.04 15.57 14.15
CA ALA A 111 2.06 14.54 13.99
C ALA A 111 2.97 14.91 12.81
N HIS A 112 4.19 15.37 13.10
CA HIS A 112 5.17 15.75 12.10
C HIS A 112 6.04 14.55 11.71
N LEU A 113 5.82 14.03 10.49
CA LEU A 113 6.66 13.01 9.87
C LEU A 113 7.94 13.65 9.31
N HIS A 114 8.97 13.66 10.15
CA HIS A 114 10.28 14.18 9.81
C HIS A 114 11.08 13.17 8.98
N ILE A 115 11.72 13.62 7.90
CA ILE A 115 12.56 12.83 7.02
C ILE A 115 13.69 13.69 6.48
N ASP A 116 14.85 13.09 6.21
CA ASP A 116 15.95 13.79 5.55
C ASP A 116 15.70 13.98 4.04
N HIS A 117 16.34 15.01 3.48
CA HIS A 117 16.17 15.42 2.09
C HIS A 117 16.52 14.32 1.08
N ALA A 118 17.60 13.57 1.32
CA ALA A 118 18.06 12.50 0.44
C ALA A 118 17.03 11.36 0.38
N THR A 119 16.51 10.93 1.53
CA THR A 119 15.47 9.89 1.60
C THR A 119 14.17 10.36 0.95
N ALA A 120 13.78 11.63 1.12
CA ALA A 120 12.59 12.19 0.46
C ALA A 120 12.72 12.18 -1.07
N LEU A 121 13.86 12.62 -1.62
CA LEU A 121 14.15 12.57 -3.05
C LEU A 121 14.11 11.13 -3.59
N GLN A 122 14.75 10.20 -2.89
CA GLN A 122 14.75 8.78 -3.28
C GLN A 122 13.32 8.22 -3.32
N ARG A 123 12.51 8.47 -2.28
CA ARG A 123 11.13 7.98 -2.19
C ARG A 123 10.22 8.58 -3.25
N VAL A 124 10.39 9.86 -3.60
CA VAL A 124 9.62 10.50 -4.67
C VAL A 124 10.05 10.00 -6.04
N GLY A 125 11.35 9.86 -6.28
CA GLY A 125 11.90 9.38 -7.56
C GLY A 125 11.55 7.93 -7.89
N ALA A 126 11.38 7.06 -6.88
CA ALA A 126 11.03 5.65 -7.06
C ALA A 126 9.52 5.41 -7.34
N ARG A 127 8.65 6.42 -7.23
CA ARG A 127 7.20 6.26 -7.41
C ARG A 127 6.82 6.23 -8.90
N PRO A 128 6.19 5.16 -9.42
CA PRO A 128 5.65 5.15 -10.77
C PRO A 128 4.44 6.09 -10.88
N GLY A 129 4.42 6.96 -11.89
CA GLY A 129 3.36 7.96 -12.09
C GLY A 129 3.64 9.29 -11.41
N HIS A 130 4.60 10.05 -11.94
CA HIS A 130 5.04 11.36 -11.45
C HIS A 130 3.91 12.40 -11.37
N PHE A 131 3.22 12.46 -10.23
CA PHE A 131 2.30 13.57 -9.92
C PHE A 131 3.05 14.83 -9.45
N MET A 132 4.28 14.69 -8.93
CA MET A 132 5.14 15.82 -8.52
C MET A 132 6.60 15.60 -8.94
N PRO A 133 7.23 16.58 -9.63
CA PRO A 133 8.65 16.51 -9.96
C PRO A 133 9.54 16.64 -8.71
N THR A 134 10.73 16.04 -8.76
CA THR A 134 11.71 16.06 -7.67
C THR A 134 12.13 17.47 -7.25
N SER A 135 12.08 18.44 -8.16
CA SER A 135 12.33 19.86 -7.89
C SER A 135 11.40 20.47 -6.83
N LEU A 136 10.20 19.91 -6.63
CA LEU A 136 9.30 20.38 -5.58
C LEU A 136 9.72 19.90 -4.19
N VAL A 137 10.50 18.81 -4.08
CA VAL A 137 11.06 18.36 -2.79
C VAL A 137 11.98 19.44 -2.25
N ASP A 138 12.88 19.97 -3.08
CA ASP A 138 13.81 21.05 -2.71
C ASP A 138 13.05 22.27 -2.18
N SER A 139 12.02 22.70 -2.91
CA SER A 139 11.20 23.84 -2.51
C SER A 139 10.46 23.63 -1.19
N GLN A 140 10.03 22.40 -0.89
CA GLN A 140 9.33 22.08 0.36
C GLN A 140 10.27 22.05 1.56
N PHE A 141 11.49 21.52 1.41
CA PHE A 141 12.51 21.61 2.46
C PHE A 141 12.92 23.05 2.73
N ALA A 142 13.06 23.88 1.69
CA ALA A 142 13.32 25.31 1.85
C ALA A 142 12.16 26.08 2.53
N THR A 143 10.93 25.56 2.41
CA THR A 143 9.72 26.16 3.02
C THR A 143 9.43 25.64 4.42
N LEU A 144 10.01 24.48 4.81
CA LEU A 144 9.71 23.83 6.09
C LEU A 144 10.31 24.63 7.26
N GLU A 145 9.43 25.19 8.08
CA GLU A 145 9.75 25.76 9.38
C GLU A 145 9.51 24.68 10.43
N SER A 146 10.55 24.31 11.19
CA SER A 146 10.48 23.22 12.18
C SER A 146 9.35 23.45 13.19
N PRO A 147 8.42 22.50 13.37
CA PRO A 147 7.34 22.61 14.36
C PRO A 147 7.71 22.03 15.74
N ALA A 148 8.97 21.62 15.96
CA ALA A 148 9.36 20.83 17.13
C ALA A 148 9.10 21.52 18.48
N ASP A 149 9.18 22.86 18.52
CA ASP A 149 8.99 23.65 19.74
C ASP A 149 7.54 24.16 19.88
N GLU A 150 6.64 23.79 18.97
CA GLU A 150 5.25 24.21 19.02
C GLU A 150 4.41 23.30 19.94
N PRO A 151 3.37 23.84 20.60
CA PRO A 151 2.49 23.05 21.44
C PRO A 151 1.70 22.02 20.63
N LEU A 152 1.41 20.88 21.27
CA LEU A 152 0.64 19.77 20.69
C LEU A 152 1.24 19.23 19.38
N VAL A 153 2.57 19.21 19.30
CA VAL A 153 3.30 18.61 18.18
C VAL A 153 4.08 17.39 18.65
N GLN A 154 3.92 16.27 17.95
CA GLN A 154 4.77 15.10 18.06
C GLN A 154 5.60 14.96 16.79
N VAL A 155 6.94 14.98 16.92
CA VAL A 155 7.85 14.74 15.79
C VAL A 155 8.21 13.26 15.74
N LEU A 156 8.02 12.62 14.59
CA LEU A 156 8.30 11.20 14.37
C LEU A 156 9.26 11.02 13.19
N ASP A 157 10.19 10.08 13.31
CA ASP A 157 11.10 9.71 12.22
C ASP A 157 10.37 8.85 11.17
N ALA A 158 10.12 9.42 10.00
CA ALA A 158 9.38 8.79 8.90
C ALA A 158 10.13 7.63 8.21
N ARG A 159 11.35 7.29 8.68
CA ARG A 159 12.10 6.09 8.26
C ARG A 159 11.70 4.85 9.05
N GLN A 160 10.99 5.01 10.16
CA GLN A 160 10.42 3.89 10.92
C GLN A 160 9.37 3.14 10.08
N SER A 161 9.01 1.93 10.53
CA SER A 161 7.96 1.16 9.87
C SER A 161 6.60 1.85 10.00
N ARG A 162 5.72 1.63 9.01
CA ARG A 162 4.34 2.13 9.03
C ARG A 162 3.63 1.79 10.33
N GLN A 163 3.73 0.53 10.77
CA GLN A 163 3.10 0.05 11.98
C GLN A 163 3.57 0.82 13.23
N ALA A 164 4.89 0.99 13.40
CA ALA A 164 5.44 1.72 14.54
C ALA A 164 4.99 3.19 14.58
N LEU A 165 4.89 3.85 13.43
CA LEU A 165 4.40 5.23 13.33
C LEU A 165 2.92 5.33 13.71
N VAL A 166 2.08 4.42 13.21
CA VAL A 166 0.64 4.39 13.52
C VAL A 166 0.41 4.13 15.00
N GLU A 167 1.10 3.16 15.59
CA GLU A 167 1.03 2.85 17.03
C GLU A 167 1.46 4.06 17.89
N GLN A 168 2.57 4.72 17.54
CA GLN A 168 3.03 5.89 18.29
C GLN A 168 2.06 7.07 18.24
N ILE A 169 1.51 7.36 17.05
CA ILE A 169 0.55 8.45 16.86
C ILE A 169 -0.76 8.13 17.59
N THR A 170 -1.32 6.93 17.41
CA THR A 170 -2.58 6.55 18.06
C THR A 170 -2.45 6.52 19.58
N ALA A 171 -1.35 6.00 20.12
CA ALA A 171 -1.09 6.01 21.56
C ALA A 171 -0.87 7.42 22.12
N TRP A 172 -0.30 8.34 21.35
CA TRP A 172 -0.17 9.74 21.74
C TRP A 172 -1.54 10.45 21.77
N VAL A 173 -2.34 10.30 20.72
CA VAL A 173 -3.67 10.90 20.62
C VAL A 173 -4.61 10.35 21.71
N ARG A 174 -4.59 9.04 21.96
CA ARG A 174 -5.46 8.40 22.97
C ARG A 174 -5.15 8.78 24.41
N ARG A 175 -3.90 9.15 24.73
CA ARG A 175 -3.55 9.61 26.10
C ARG A 175 -4.31 10.87 26.52
N ASP A 176 -4.82 11.63 25.55
CA ASP A 176 -5.54 12.88 25.79
C ASP A 176 -7.07 12.74 25.60
N LEU A 177 -7.59 11.52 25.38
CA LEU A 177 -9.02 11.22 25.35
C LEU A 177 -9.51 10.84 26.77
N PRO A 178 -10.66 11.33 27.25
CA PRO A 178 -11.23 10.89 28.52
C PRO A 178 -11.58 9.40 28.46
N GLU A 179 -11.30 8.66 29.54
CA GLU A 179 -11.70 7.25 29.68
C GLU A 179 -13.23 7.14 29.65
N THR A 180 -13.79 6.77 28.51
CA THR A 180 -15.15 6.24 28.39
C THR A 180 -15.07 4.76 28.07
N ASP A 181 -15.61 3.95 29.00
CA ASP A 181 -15.85 2.50 28.96
C ASP A 181 -15.11 1.73 27.85
N ALA A 182 -13.81 1.51 28.10
CA ALA A 182 -12.92 0.71 27.26
C ALA A 182 -13.27 -0.81 27.23
N GLY A 183 -14.31 -1.24 27.95
CA GLY A 183 -14.73 -2.64 28.02
C GLY A 183 -15.40 -3.15 26.74
N ASP A 184 -16.24 -2.32 26.10
CA ASP A 184 -16.98 -2.71 24.89
C ASP A 184 -16.23 -2.31 23.61
N ALA A 185 -15.49 -1.20 23.64
CA ALA A 185 -14.71 -0.74 22.51
C ALA A 185 -13.51 -1.64 22.21
N ALA A 186 -12.85 -2.26 23.22
CA ALA A 186 -11.72 -3.15 22.97
C ALA A 186 -12.12 -4.42 22.21
N GLY A 187 -13.30 -4.98 22.50
CA GLY A 187 -13.84 -6.12 21.75
C GLY A 187 -14.26 -5.74 20.33
N ILE A 188 -14.83 -4.55 20.15
CA ILE A 188 -15.18 -4.02 18.82
C ILE A 188 -13.92 -3.64 18.03
N LEU A 189 -12.90 -3.06 18.67
CA LEU A 189 -11.62 -2.70 18.03
C LEU A 189 -10.78 -3.93 17.67
N GLU A 190 -10.76 -4.98 18.49
CA GLU A 190 -10.13 -6.24 18.09
C GLU A 190 -10.84 -6.80 16.85
N THR A 191 -12.17 -6.74 16.82
CA THR A 191 -12.97 -7.21 15.68
C THR A 191 -12.83 -6.30 14.44
N GLU A 192 -12.71 -4.98 14.62
CA GLU A 192 -12.55 -3.95 13.57
C GLU A 192 -11.11 -3.84 13.06
N ILE A 193 -10.10 -4.07 13.90
CA ILE A 193 -8.69 -4.19 13.49
C ILE A 193 -8.48 -5.51 12.76
N ASP A 194 -9.11 -6.62 13.18
CA ASP A 194 -9.07 -7.87 12.41
C ASP A 194 -9.76 -7.71 11.05
N SER A 195 -10.91 -7.01 11.00
CA SER A 195 -11.61 -6.73 9.74
C SER A 195 -10.92 -5.67 8.86
N ALA A 196 -10.24 -4.68 9.44
CA ALA A 196 -9.42 -3.70 8.71
C ALA A 196 -8.07 -4.28 8.25
N ASN A 197 -7.48 -5.23 8.99
CA ASN A 197 -6.36 -6.04 8.51
C ASN A 197 -6.83 -7.02 7.42
N GLN A 198 -8.07 -7.51 7.48
CA GLN A 198 -8.72 -8.24 6.38
C GLN A 198 -8.95 -7.34 5.15
N GLU A 199 -9.27 -6.06 5.33
CA GLU A 199 -9.37 -5.10 4.21
C GLU A 199 -7.99 -4.66 3.69
N ALA A 200 -6.95 -4.58 4.52
CA ALA A 200 -5.57 -4.43 4.03
C ALA A 200 -5.10 -5.69 3.26
N GLN A 201 -5.68 -6.86 3.58
CA GLN A 201 -5.64 -8.09 2.78
C GLN A 201 -6.71 -8.10 1.67
N LEU A 202 -7.04 -6.96 1.06
CA LEU A 202 -7.87 -6.86 -0.16
C LEU A 202 -7.23 -7.51 -1.41
N GLY A 203 -6.38 -8.52 -1.25
CA GLY A 203 -6.41 -9.64 -2.18
C GLY A 203 -7.81 -10.27 -2.17
N ALA A 204 -8.21 -10.92 -3.26
CA ALA A 204 -9.35 -11.84 -3.19
C ALA A 204 -9.11 -12.87 -2.08
N GLU A 205 -10.16 -13.43 -1.47
CA GLU A 205 -9.97 -14.51 -0.50
C GLU A 205 -9.05 -15.59 -1.07
N PRO A 206 -8.11 -16.12 -0.26
CA PRO A 206 -7.18 -17.11 -0.72
C PRO A 206 -7.94 -18.27 -1.36
N ILE A 207 -7.44 -18.76 -2.50
CA ILE A 207 -8.15 -19.72 -3.36
C ILE A 207 -8.56 -20.99 -2.60
N TYR A 208 -7.78 -21.38 -1.59
CA TYR A 208 -8.04 -22.48 -0.67
C TYR A 208 -7.28 -22.30 0.65
N GLU A 209 -7.83 -22.80 1.74
CA GLU A 209 -7.23 -22.77 3.08
C GLU A 209 -6.82 -24.18 3.54
N GLY A 210 -5.82 -24.26 4.43
CA GLY A 210 -5.42 -25.52 5.07
C GLY A 210 -3.93 -25.88 4.96
N ARG A 211 -3.59 -27.15 5.24
CA ARG A 211 -2.19 -27.62 5.28
C ARG A 211 -1.48 -27.54 3.93
N VAL A 212 -2.20 -27.79 2.84
CA VAL A 212 -1.66 -27.74 1.47
C VAL A 212 -1.29 -26.30 1.09
N ALA A 213 -2.09 -25.32 1.48
CA ALA A 213 -1.82 -23.89 1.26
C ALA A 213 -0.53 -23.45 1.97
N ARG A 214 -0.42 -23.77 3.27
CA ARG A 214 0.78 -23.44 4.06
C ARG A 214 2.05 -24.14 3.55
N LEU A 215 1.91 -25.37 3.07
CA LEU A 215 3.04 -26.09 2.46
C LEU A 215 3.47 -25.41 1.16
N PHE A 216 2.51 -25.10 0.29
CA PHE A 216 2.77 -24.40 -0.96
C PHE A 216 3.46 -23.06 -0.72
N ASP A 217 2.94 -22.23 0.19
CA ASP A 217 3.55 -20.94 0.54
C ASP A 217 4.97 -21.05 1.05
N ARG A 218 5.23 -21.97 1.98
CA ARG A 218 6.57 -22.17 2.51
C ARG A 218 7.54 -22.60 1.41
N LEU A 219 7.09 -23.45 0.49
CA LEU A 219 7.90 -23.89 -0.62
C LEU A 219 8.17 -22.75 -1.62
N THR A 220 7.14 -21.99 -2.01
CA THR A 220 7.30 -20.88 -2.95
C THR A 220 8.11 -19.73 -2.36
N ASP A 221 7.83 -19.35 -1.11
CA ASP A 221 8.54 -18.25 -0.44
C ASP A 221 9.99 -18.63 -0.14
N GLY A 222 10.22 -19.87 0.29
CA GLY A 222 11.56 -20.42 0.48
C GLY A 222 12.36 -20.46 -0.82
N LEU A 223 11.73 -20.89 -1.92
CA LEU A 223 12.35 -20.91 -3.25
C LEU A 223 12.65 -19.49 -3.75
N MET A 224 11.72 -18.55 -3.61
CA MET A 224 11.92 -17.14 -3.97
C MET A 224 13.09 -16.53 -3.18
N ALA A 225 13.14 -16.74 -1.87
CA ALA A 225 14.21 -16.25 -1.01
C ALA A 225 15.57 -16.86 -1.42
N ALA A 226 15.61 -18.16 -1.72
CA ALA A 226 16.82 -18.84 -2.19
C ALA A 226 17.29 -18.30 -3.55
N LEU A 227 16.37 -18.08 -4.50
CA LEU A 227 16.69 -17.52 -5.82
C LEU A 227 17.20 -16.09 -5.71
N MET A 228 16.56 -15.24 -4.89
CA MET A 228 17.03 -13.88 -4.62
C MET A 228 18.42 -13.88 -3.98
N ALA A 229 18.64 -14.69 -2.95
CA ALA A 229 19.95 -14.81 -2.30
C ALA A 229 21.03 -15.28 -3.29
N PHE A 230 20.73 -16.28 -4.12
CA PHE A 230 21.61 -16.75 -5.18
C PHE A 230 21.95 -15.64 -6.17
N MET A 231 20.96 -14.87 -6.63
CA MET A 231 21.18 -13.74 -7.54
C MET A 231 22.08 -12.68 -6.91
N VAL A 232 21.84 -12.30 -5.66
CA VAL A 232 22.66 -11.33 -4.93
C VAL A 232 24.10 -11.81 -4.84
N VAL A 233 24.32 -13.07 -4.43
CA VAL A 233 25.67 -13.66 -4.33
C VAL A 233 26.34 -13.73 -5.69
N ALA A 234 25.65 -14.19 -6.74
CA ALA A 234 26.21 -14.33 -8.08
C ALA A 234 26.62 -12.96 -8.68
N VAL A 235 25.74 -11.95 -8.56
CA VAL A 235 26.01 -10.60 -9.05
C VAL A 235 27.14 -9.96 -8.24
N PHE A 236 27.09 -10.06 -6.90
CA PHE A 236 28.12 -9.49 -6.03
C PHE A 236 29.49 -10.14 -6.28
N ALA A 237 29.55 -11.47 -6.37
CA ALA A 237 30.79 -12.19 -6.67
C ALA A 237 31.37 -11.76 -8.03
N ASN A 238 30.53 -11.59 -9.04
CA ASN A 238 30.99 -11.11 -10.35
C ASN A 238 31.49 -9.66 -10.32
N VAL A 239 30.86 -8.79 -9.54
CA VAL A 239 31.33 -7.41 -9.31
C VAL A 239 32.70 -7.44 -8.63
N VAL A 240 32.87 -8.22 -7.56
CA VAL A 240 34.16 -8.36 -6.86
C VAL A 240 35.22 -8.90 -7.80
N LEU A 241 34.92 -9.95 -8.57
CA LEU A 241 35.85 -10.53 -9.54
C LEU A 241 36.32 -9.45 -10.54
N ARG A 242 35.37 -8.64 -11.04
CA ARG A 242 35.63 -7.63 -12.05
C ARG A 242 36.48 -6.48 -11.55
N TYR A 243 36.20 -5.96 -10.36
CA TYR A 243 36.86 -4.76 -9.84
C TYR A 243 38.10 -5.05 -9.00
N VAL A 244 38.15 -6.20 -8.31
CA VAL A 244 39.29 -6.56 -7.44
C VAL A 244 40.33 -7.38 -8.20
N PHE A 245 39.89 -8.33 -9.00
CA PHE A 245 40.77 -9.28 -9.69
C PHE A 245 40.94 -8.96 -11.18
N GLY A 246 40.28 -7.93 -11.70
CA GLY A 246 40.35 -7.52 -13.11
C GLY A 246 39.79 -8.56 -14.09
N THR A 247 39.06 -9.57 -13.60
CA THR A 247 38.51 -10.67 -14.41
C THR A 247 37.00 -10.75 -14.21
N GLY A 248 36.24 -11.26 -15.17
CA GLY A 248 34.79 -11.39 -15.03
C GLY A 248 34.33 -12.78 -15.43
N TRP A 249 33.22 -13.24 -14.87
CA TRP A 249 32.61 -14.49 -15.28
C TRP A 249 31.25 -14.21 -15.94
N PRO A 250 31.15 -14.27 -17.28
CA PRO A 250 29.90 -13.98 -17.98
C PRO A 250 28.76 -14.94 -17.58
N GLY A 251 29.09 -16.09 -17.00
CA GLY A 251 28.10 -17.04 -16.49
C GLY A 251 27.30 -16.52 -15.30
N ALA A 252 27.84 -15.60 -14.50
CA ALA A 252 27.08 -14.98 -13.41
C ALA A 252 25.89 -14.15 -13.93
N GLU A 253 26.08 -13.45 -15.05
CA GLU A 253 25.01 -12.67 -15.70
C GLU A 253 23.94 -13.60 -16.27
N GLU A 254 24.36 -14.69 -16.94
CA GLU A 254 23.45 -15.69 -17.49
C GLU A 254 22.64 -16.43 -16.41
N LEU A 255 23.29 -16.86 -15.33
CA LEU A 255 22.64 -17.55 -14.20
C LEU A 255 21.71 -16.61 -13.42
N SER A 256 22.06 -15.34 -13.26
CA SER A 256 21.18 -14.37 -12.59
C SER A 256 19.92 -14.08 -13.41
N ARG A 257 20.02 -14.02 -14.74
CA ARG A 257 18.85 -13.95 -15.64
C ARG A 257 17.98 -15.20 -15.53
N LEU A 258 18.58 -16.38 -15.52
CA LEU A 258 17.85 -17.63 -15.35
C LEU A 258 17.11 -17.64 -14.00
N ALA A 259 17.79 -17.33 -12.90
CA ALA A 259 17.19 -17.26 -11.57
C ALA A 259 16.06 -16.21 -11.49
N PHE A 260 16.21 -15.08 -12.18
CA PHE A 260 15.17 -14.06 -12.27
C PHE A 260 13.90 -14.56 -12.97
N VAL A 261 14.03 -15.31 -14.06
CA VAL A 261 12.89 -15.95 -14.75
C VAL A 261 12.14 -16.87 -13.78
N TRP A 262 12.86 -17.72 -13.05
CA TRP A 262 12.25 -18.57 -12.03
C TRP A 262 11.54 -17.76 -10.94
N LEU A 263 12.18 -16.71 -10.43
CA LEU A 263 11.62 -15.84 -9.40
C LEU A 263 10.29 -15.22 -9.83
N VAL A 264 10.23 -14.67 -11.05
CA VAL A 264 9.01 -14.05 -11.59
C VAL A 264 7.87 -15.07 -11.68
N PHE A 265 8.12 -16.25 -12.24
CA PHE A 265 7.06 -17.25 -12.44
C PHE A 265 6.59 -17.93 -11.16
N VAL A 266 7.49 -18.14 -10.19
CA VAL A 266 7.11 -18.58 -8.83
C VAL A 266 6.30 -17.50 -8.13
N GLY A 267 6.71 -16.23 -8.28
CA GLY A 267 6.01 -15.07 -7.71
C GLY A 267 4.58 -14.93 -8.25
N VAL A 268 4.37 -15.11 -9.56
CA VAL A 268 3.02 -15.05 -10.18
C VAL A 268 2.11 -16.14 -9.62
N ALA A 269 2.61 -17.37 -9.47
CA ALA A 269 1.83 -18.47 -8.89
C ALA A 269 1.49 -18.23 -7.40
N SER A 270 2.44 -17.69 -6.62
CA SER A 270 2.22 -17.34 -5.20
C SER A 270 1.22 -16.18 -5.06
N SER A 271 1.38 -15.13 -5.85
CA SER A 271 0.55 -13.91 -5.80
C SER A 271 -0.90 -14.19 -6.21
N MET A 272 -1.12 -15.02 -7.25
CA MET A 272 -2.47 -15.43 -7.64
C MET A 272 -3.17 -16.23 -6.53
N ARG A 273 -2.44 -17.08 -5.80
CA ARG A 273 -3.00 -17.85 -4.67
C ARG A 273 -3.46 -16.95 -3.53
N ARG A 274 -2.68 -15.90 -3.24
CA ARG A 274 -2.98 -14.89 -2.21
C ARG A 274 -4.07 -13.90 -2.62
N GLY A 275 -4.59 -14.03 -3.85
CA GLY A 275 -5.61 -13.14 -4.38
C GLY A 275 -5.12 -11.71 -4.64
N GLU A 276 -3.81 -11.47 -4.60
CA GLU A 276 -3.19 -10.14 -4.75
C GLU A 276 -3.33 -9.57 -6.18
N LEU A 277 -3.83 -10.36 -7.13
CA LEU A 277 -4.17 -9.88 -8.47
C LEU A 277 -5.42 -8.99 -8.40
N MET A 278 -5.25 -7.74 -8.83
CA MET A 278 -6.31 -6.72 -8.77
C MET A 278 -7.59 -7.20 -9.46
N THR A 279 -8.66 -7.31 -8.66
CA THR A 279 -10.02 -7.51 -9.16
C THR A 279 -10.74 -6.16 -9.11
N PHE A 280 -11.33 -5.71 -10.22
CA PHE A 280 -12.06 -4.45 -10.29
C PHE A 280 -13.46 -4.56 -9.63
N ARG A 281 -13.48 -4.53 -8.29
CA ARG A 281 -14.71 -4.72 -7.49
C ARG A 281 -15.72 -3.59 -7.66
N MET A 282 -15.26 -2.33 -7.78
CA MET A 282 -16.14 -1.14 -7.86
C MET A 282 -17.12 -1.16 -9.04
N ILE A 283 -16.73 -1.71 -10.19
CA ILE A 283 -17.59 -1.80 -11.38
C ILE A 283 -18.47 -3.05 -11.30
N ARG A 284 -17.91 -4.16 -10.80
CA ARG A 284 -18.62 -5.44 -10.67
C ARG A 284 -19.81 -5.33 -9.70
N ASP A 285 -19.63 -4.64 -8.58
CA ASP A 285 -20.60 -4.60 -7.50
C ASP A 285 -21.86 -3.77 -7.85
N ARG A 286 -21.85 -3.09 -9.01
CA ARG A 286 -23.02 -2.38 -9.56
C ARG A 286 -24.03 -3.30 -10.25
N PHE A 287 -23.64 -4.52 -10.63
CA PHE A 287 -24.48 -5.47 -11.37
C PHE A 287 -25.25 -6.43 -10.45
N PRO A 288 -26.39 -7.00 -10.90
CA PRO A 288 -27.10 -8.03 -10.15
C PRO A 288 -26.26 -9.31 -9.96
N VAL A 289 -26.50 -10.06 -8.87
CA VAL A 289 -25.69 -11.20 -8.43
C VAL A 289 -25.47 -12.27 -9.52
N LEU A 290 -26.48 -12.50 -10.37
CA LEU A 290 -26.37 -13.45 -11.49
C LEU A 290 -25.39 -12.94 -12.56
N ALA A 291 -25.42 -11.65 -12.88
CA ALA A 291 -24.52 -11.04 -13.86
C ALA A 291 -23.07 -11.01 -13.33
N GLN A 292 -22.88 -10.75 -12.04
CA GLN A 292 -21.56 -10.84 -11.40
C GLN A 292 -20.98 -12.25 -11.53
N ARG A 293 -21.78 -13.29 -11.26
CA ARG A 293 -21.33 -14.69 -11.39
C ARG A 293 -20.97 -15.07 -12.83
N LEU A 294 -21.74 -14.62 -13.81
CA LEU A 294 -21.44 -14.87 -15.23
C LEU A 294 -20.16 -14.17 -15.66
N LEU A 295 -19.98 -12.90 -15.26
CA LEU A 295 -18.76 -12.14 -15.54
C LEU A 295 -17.53 -12.77 -14.87
N ASP A 296 -17.60 -13.10 -13.59
CA ASP A 296 -16.51 -13.73 -12.86
C ASP A 296 -16.18 -15.12 -13.43
N SER A 297 -17.20 -15.90 -13.83
CA SER A 297 -17.00 -17.19 -14.51
C SER A 297 -16.29 -17.02 -15.85
N LEU A 298 -16.70 -16.04 -16.66
CA LEU A 298 -16.08 -15.74 -17.94
C LEU A 298 -14.61 -15.31 -17.76
N SER A 299 -14.32 -14.48 -16.76
CA SER A 299 -12.96 -14.07 -16.44
C SER A 299 -12.07 -15.25 -16.04
N TRP A 300 -12.54 -16.14 -15.16
CA TRP A 300 -11.75 -17.32 -14.76
C TRP A 300 -11.58 -18.33 -15.91
N ILE A 301 -12.58 -18.49 -16.77
CA ILE A 301 -12.46 -19.30 -17.99
C ILE A 301 -11.40 -18.71 -18.94
N LEU A 302 -11.41 -17.38 -19.13
CA LEU A 302 -10.42 -16.70 -19.97
C LEU A 302 -9.01 -16.86 -19.41
N VAL A 303 -8.84 -16.69 -18.09
CA VAL A 303 -7.55 -16.89 -17.40
C VAL A 303 -7.07 -18.33 -17.54
N ALA A 304 -7.95 -19.31 -17.33
CA ALA A 304 -7.61 -20.72 -17.50
C ALA A 304 -7.21 -21.04 -18.95
N GLY A 305 -7.98 -20.54 -19.94
CA GLY A 305 -7.69 -20.72 -21.36
C GLY A 305 -6.36 -20.09 -21.78
N ALA A 306 -6.11 -18.84 -21.38
CA ALA A 306 -4.85 -18.15 -21.65
C ALA A 306 -3.65 -18.85 -21.00
N SER A 307 -3.82 -19.34 -19.77
CA SER A 307 -2.79 -20.09 -19.05
C SER A 307 -2.49 -21.43 -19.73
N LEU A 308 -3.51 -22.17 -20.17
CA LEU A 308 -3.32 -23.44 -20.90
C LEU A 308 -2.67 -23.22 -22.28
N LEU A 309 -3.06 -22.17 -23.00
CA LEU A 309 -2.42 -21.82 -24.27
C LEU A 309 -0.94 -21.46 -24.07
N SER A 310 -0.65 -20.70 -23.02
CA SER A 310 0.72 -20.33 -22.65
C SER A 310 1.54 -21.54 -22.19
N ALA A 311 0.93 -22.47 -21.44
CA ALA A 311 1.55 -23.75 -21.06
C ALA A 311 1.86 -24.61 -22.30
N TRP A 312 0.95 -24.67 -23.26
CA TRP A 312 1.19 -25.37 -24.53
C TRP A 312 2.34 -24.75 -25.32
N GLY A 313 2.40 -23.41 -25.40
CA GLY A 313 3.53 -22.70 -26.01
C GLY A 313 4.87 -22.98 -25.29
N ALA A 314 4.86 -22.95 -23.95
CA ALA A 314 6.03 -23.27 -23.14
C ALA A 314 6.47 -24.74 -23.32
N TRP A 315 5.52 -25.67 -23.45
CA TRP A 315 5.81 -27.07 -23.74
C TRP A 315 6.51 -27.24 -25.08
N ASN A 316 6.04 -26.56 -26.13
CA ASN A 316 6.70 -26.60 -27.44
C ASN A 316 8.14 -26.04 -27.36
N GLN A 317 8.35 -24.98 -26.58
CA GLN A 317 9.70 -24.44 -26.34
C GLN A 317 10.58 -25.37 -25.52
N VAL A 318 10.02 -26.09 -24.54
CA VAL A 318 10.74 -27.14 -23.80
C VAL A 318 11.19 -28.23 -24.77
N GLN A 319 10.30 -28.73 -25.65
CA GLN A 319 10.62 -29.75 -26.64
C GLN A 319 11.76 -29.30 -27.57
N PHE A 320 11.72 -28.06 -28.05
CA PHE A 320 12.80 -27.49 -28.86
C PHE A 320 14.10 -27.25 -28.08
N GLY A 321 14.00 -26.94 -26.79
CA GLY A 321 15.12 -26.63 -25.92
C GLY A 321 16.02 -27.81 -25.54
N TRP A 322 15.57 -29.06 -25.68
CA TRP A 322 16.33 -30.25 -25.22
C TRP A 322 17.67 -30.44 -25.92
N GLY A 323 17.77 -30.05 -27.19
CA GLY A 323 19.01 -30.14 -27.96
C GLY A 323 19.90 -28.90 -27.86
N ASN A 324 19.44 -27.86 -27.16
CA ASN A 324 20.07 -26.53 -27.17
C ASN A 324 20.63 -26.19 -25.79
N VAL A 325 21.89 -25.77 -25.75
CA VAL A 325 22.57 -25.32 -24.52
C VAL A 325 22.82 -23.82 -24.54
N SER A 326 22.92 -23.24 -23.36
CA SER A 326 23.25 -21.84 -23.15
C SER A 326 24.67 -21.54 -23.66
N THR A 327 24.91 -20.32 -24.14
CA THR A 327 26.14 -20.00 -24.89
C THR A 327 27.36 -19.84 -23.99
N VAL A 328 27.16 -19.52 -22.72
CA VAL A 328 28.25 -19.25 -21.78
C VAL A 328 28.41 -20.40 -20.77
N VAL A 329 27.36 -20.72 -20.04
CA VAL A 329 27.42 -21.72 -18.95
C VAL A 329 27.15 -23.13 -19.46
N GLY A 330 26.56 -23.28 -20.65
CA GLY A 330 26.29 -24.58 -21.25
C GLY A 330 25.11 -25.31 -20.61
N TYR A 331 24.22 -24.61 -19.89
CA TYR A 331 23.05 -25.26 -19.29
C TYR A 331 21.96 -25.50 -20.35
N PRO A 332 21.12 -26.56 -20.24
CA PRO A 332 20.05 -26.79 -21.21
C PRO A 332 19.02 -25.66 -21.20
N VAL A 333 18.71 -25.09 -22.37
CA VAL A 333 17.77 -23.95 -22.51
C VAL A 333 16.39 -24.27 -21.92
N VAL A 334 16.03 -25.55 -21.85
CA VAL A 334 14.83 -26.07 -21.15
C VAL A 334 14.69 -25.53 -19.73
N LEU A 335 15.79 -25.32 -18.99
CA LEU A 335 15.76 -24.81 -17.63
C LEU A 335 15.12 -23.42 -17.52
N ALA A 336 15.16 -22.60 -18.58
CA ALA A 336 14.51 -21.31 -18.61
C ALA A 336 13.00 -21.41 -18.90
N MET A 337 12.57 -22.46 -19.61
CA MET A 337 11.19 -22.65 -20.06
C MET A 337 10.35 -23.48 -19.08
N PHE A 338 11.01 -24.33 -18.28
CA PHE A 338 10.35 -25.14 -17.26
C PHE A 338 9.55 -24.35 -16.21
N PRO A 339 10.06 -23.25 -15.60
CA PRO A 339 9.28 -22.50 -14.62
C PRO A 339 8.06 -21.81 -15.25
N VAL A 340 8.15 -21.42 -16.53
CA VAL A 340 7.02 -20.88 -17.30
C VAL A 340 5.94 -21.94 -17.41
N LEU A 341 6.29 -23.15 -17.88
CA LEU A 341 5.35 -24.25 -18.01
C LEU A 341 4.70 -24.61 -16.67
N ALA A 342 5.51 -24.80 -15.63
CA ALA A 342 5.04 -25.17 -14.30
C ALA A 342 4.09 -24.13 -13.71
N SER A 343 4.44 -22.83 -13.79
CA SER A 343 3.58 -21.75 -13.30
C SER A 343 2.28 -21.65 -14.09
N MET A 344 2.31 -21.75 -15.42
CA MET A 344 1.09 -21.69 -16.25
C MET A 344 0.13 -22.86 -15.96
N LEU A 345 0.65 -24.05 -15.71
CA LEU A 345 -0.17 -25.19 -15.29
C LEU A 345 -0.79 -24.96 -13.90
N VAL A 346 -0.01 -24.43 -12.96
CA VAL A 346 -0.52 -24.07 -11.62
C VAL A 346 -1.60 -23.01 -11.73
N LEU A 347 -1.41 -21.96 -12.53
CA LEU A 347 -2.41 -20.90 -12.74
C LEU A 347 -3.70 -21.45 -13.37
N ALA A 348 -3.59 -22.36 -14.34
CA ALA A 348 -4.75 -23.01 -14.93
C ALA A 348 -5.55 -23.83 -13.89
N ILE A 349 -4.84 -24.60 -13.04
CA ILE A 349 -5.46 -25.36 -11.95
C ILE A 349 -6.14 -24.42 -10.95
N LEU A 350 -5.46 -23.36 -10.52
CA LEU A 350 -5.99 -22.38 -9.57
C LEU A 350 -7.22 -21.65 -10.13
N ALA A 351 -7.21 -21.27 -11.40
CA ALA A 351 -8.35 -20.66 -12.08
C ALA A 351 -9.56 -21.61 -12.15
N PHE A 352 -9.31 -22.90 -12.41
CA PHE A 352 -10.37 -23.91 -12.41
C PHE A 352 -10.95 -24.16 -11.02
N VAL A 353 -10.11 -24.20 -9.98
CA VAL A 353 -10.55 -24.28 -8.58
C VAL A 353 -11.40 -23.06 -8.22
N GLN A 354 -11.00 -21.86 -8.63
CA GLN A 354 -11.80 -20.65 -8.41
C GLN A 354 -13.15 -20.70 -9.10
N LEU A 355 -13.19 -21.19 -10.34
CA LEU A 355 -14.43 -21.38 -11.07
C LEU A 355 -15.37 -22.33 -10.31
N ILE A 356 -14.87 -23.44 -9.79
CA ILE A 356 -15.67 -24.37 -8.97
C ILE A 356 -16.14 -23.71 -7.67
N ASN A 357 -15.24 -23.00 -6.97
CA ASN A 357 -15.56 -22.35 -5.71
C ASN A 357 -16.62 -21.26 -5.87
N LEU A 358 -16.58 -20.49 -6.97
CA LEU A 358 -17.57 -19.48 -7.30
C LEU A 358 -19.00 -20.04 -7.35
N TRP A 359 -19.16 -21.25 -7.87
CA TRP A 359 -20.46 -21.92 -7.99
C TRP A 359 -20.84 -22.75 -6.75
N ARG A 360 -19.87 -23.18 -5.95
CA ARG A 360 -20.11 -23.90 -4.68
C ARG A 360 -20.51 -23.00 -3.51
N ARG A 361 -20.08 -21.73 -3.48
CA ARG A 361 -20.50 -20.79 -2.44
C ARG A 361 -21.99 -20.44 -2.61
N ILE A 362 -22.85 -21.09 -1.83
CA ILE A 362 -24.25 -20.70 -1.65
C ILE A 362 -24.24 -19.29 -1.03
N PRO A 363 -24.96 -18.31 -1.59
CA PRO A 363 -24.95 -16.96 -1.05
C PRO A 363 -25.74 -16.92 0.27
N GLU A 364 -25.08 -17.09 1.42
CA GLU A 364 -25.72 -16.87 2.73
C GLU A 364 -26.19 -15.41 2.91
N ARG A 365 -25.68 -14.47 2.10
CA ARG A 365 -26.11 -13.07 2.10
C ARG A 365 -27.56 -12.85 1.63
N SER A 366 -28.22 -13.83 1.01
CA SER A 366 -29.65 -13.71 0.67
C SER A 366 -30.58 -14.19 1.78
N LEU A 367 -30.11 -14.93 2.79
CA LEU A 367 -30.94 -15.36 3.91
C LEU A 367 -31.09 -14.24 4.97
N ASN A 368 -30.00 -13.50 5.23
CA ASN A 368 -30.01 -12.44 6.25
C ASN A 368 -30.70 -11.15 5.80
N ARG A 369 -30.80 -10.87 4.48
CA ARG A 369 -31.64 -9.76 3.99
C ARG A 369 -33.13 -10.10 3.96
N ALA A 370 -33.49 -11.35 3.70
CA ALA A 370 -34.88 -11.80 3.70
C ALA A 370 -35.48 -12.01 5.11
N LEU A 371 -34.65 -11.96 6.16
CA LEU A 371 -35.07 -11.99 7.57
C LEU A 371 -35.01 -10.59 8.23
N ALA A 372 -34.51 -9.57 7.51
CA ALA A 372 -34.41 -8.19 7.97
C ALA A 372 -35.40 -7.24 7.26
N GLU A 373 -36.14 -7.75 6.26
CA GLU A 373 -37.36 -7.18 5.69
C GLU A 373 -38.55 -8.02 6.17
#